data_AF-W7BWR6-F1
#
_entry.id   AF-W7BWR6-F1
#
_cell.length_a   1.000
_cell.length_b   1.000
_cell.length_c   1.000
_cell.angle_alpha   90.00
_cell.angle_beta   90.00
_cell.angle_gamma   90.00
#
_symmetry.space_group_name_H-M   'P 1'
#
loop_
_entity.id
_entity.type
_entity.pdbx_description
1 polymer ?
#
loop_
_entity_poly.entity_id
_entity_poly.type
_entity_poly.pdbx_seq_one_letter_code
_entity_poly.pdbx_strand_id
1 'polypeptide(L)'
;MRQHTRPKNYQLSFFYHGFQSQKELYLPYAYLLAQRGMRVILPDAPMHGERSGNESETEQAIYFWDTVRGNIDELPLLRDALDAEG
;
A
#
# COMPACT_ATOMS: atom_id res chain seq x y z
N MET A 1 -2.58 -18.56 31.62
CA MET A 1 -3.63 -18.74 30.60
C MET A 1 -3.37 -17.77 29.46
N ARG A 2 -2.87 -18.24 28.31
CA ARG A 2 -2.74 -17.39 27.10
C ARG A 2 -4.11 -17.38 26.44
N GLN A 3 -4.78 -16.24 26.42
CA GLN A 3 -6.03 -16.10 25.68
C GLN A 3 -5.71 -16.30 24.20
N HIS A 4 -6.26 -17.35 23.61
CA HIS A 4 -6.23 -17.56 22.17
C HIS A 4 -7.26 -16.61 21.57
N THR A 5 -6.86 -15.36 21.33
CA THR A 5 -7.67 -14.39 20.60
C THR A 5 -7.83 -14.91 19.19
N ARG A 6 -9.08 -15.13 18.74
CA ARG A 6 -9.36 -15.43 17.32
C ARG A 6 -8.71 -14.35 16.45
N PRO A 7 -8.12 -14.68 15.29
CA PRO A 7 -7.64 -13.66 14.37
C PRO A 7 -8.79 -12.72 14.05
N LYS A 8 -8.56 -11.42 14.23
CA LYS A 8 -9.55 -10.41 13.90
C LYS A 8 -9.53 -10.23 12.40
N ASN A 9 -10.56 -10.74 11.72
CA ASN A 9 -10.81 -10.48 10.30
C ASN A 9 -11.25 -9.01 10.13
N TYR A 10 -10.28 -8.12 10.04
CA TYR A 10 -10.52 -6.74 9.66
C TYR A 10 -10.67 -6.64 8.15
N GLN A 11 -11.52 -5.72 7.67
CA GLN A 11 -11.56 -5.39 6.26
C GLN A 11 -10.17 -4.90 5.83
N LEU A 12 -9.53 -5.65 4.93
CA LEU A 12 -8.27 -5.25 4.30
C LEU A 12 -8.55 -4.14 3.28
N SER A 13 -7.74 -3.09 3.29
CA SER A 13 -7.83 -1.98 2.34
C SER A 13 -6.45 -1.52 1.92
N PHE A 14 -6.26 -1.41 0.60
CA PHE A 14 -5.05 -0.87 0.00
C PHE A 14 -5.30 0.59 -0.35
N PHE A 15 -4.38 1.45 0.07
CA PHE A 15 -4.46 2.88 -0.16
C PHE A 15 -3.18 3.34 -0.85
N TYR A 16 -3.24 3.47 -2.18
CA TYR A 16 -2.13 4.03 -2.96
C TYR A 16 -2.13 5.56 -2.90
N HIS A 17 -0.93 6.14 -2.85
CA HIS A 17 -0.73 7.59 -2.89
C HIS A 17 -0.92 8.15 -4.31
N GLY A 18 -1.00 9.47 -4.44
CA GLY A 18 -1.06 10.16 -5.73
C GLY A 18 0.28 10.17 -6.48
N PHE A 19 0.25 10.54 -7.76
CA PHE A 19 1.46 10.69 -8.58
C PHE A 19 2.46 11.68 -7.95
N GLN A 20 3.76 11.37 -8.03
CA GLN A 20 4.85 12.15 -7.44
C GLN A 20 4.71 12.39 -5.92
N SER A 21 4.04 11.48 -5.24
CA SER A 21 3.87 11.50 -3.79
C SER A 21 4.48 10.25 -3.15
N GLN A 22 4.23 10.07 -1.85
CA GLN A 22 4.75 8.96 -1.05
C GLN A 22 3.74 8.57 0.03
N LYS A 23 3.79 7.31 0.48
CA LYS A 23 2.82 6.77 1.46
C LYS A 23 2.72 7.56 2.77
N GLU A 24 3.81 8.20 3.23
CA GLU A 24 3.84 8.94 4.50
C GLU A 24 2.86 10.10 4.54
N LEU A 25 2.61 10.75 3.40
CA LEU A 25 1.65 11.86 3.29
C LEU A 25 0.20 11.40 3.51
N TYR A 26 -0.05 10.10 3.41
CA TYR A 26 -1.37 9.48 3.55
C TYR A 26 -1.55 8.71 4.88
N LEU A 27 -0.52 8.66 5.72
CA LEU A 27 -0.59 8.04 7.06
C LEU A 27 -1.75 8.54 7.92
N PRO A 28 -2.13 9.84 7.94
CA PRO A 28 -3.26 10.30 8.73
C PRO A 28 -4.57 9.62 8.33
N TYR A 29 -4.80 9.39 7.04
CA TYR A 29 -6.01 8.71 6.55
C TYR A 29 -5.99 7.23 6.93
N ALA A 30 -4.86 6.56 6.73
CA ALA A 30 -4.70 5.17 7.13
C ALA A 30 -4.90 4.96 8.64
N TYR A 31 -4.39 5.89 9.45
CA TYR A 31 -4.61 5.89 10.91
C TYR A 31 -6.10 6.00 11.27
N LEU A 32 -6.84 6.93 10.65
CA LEU A 32 -8.27 7.10 10.90
C LEU A 32 -9.13 5.91 10.45
N LEU A 33 -8.72 5.21 9.39
CA LEU A 33 -9.34 3.97 8.92
C LEU A 33 -9.00 2.80 9.86
N ALA A 34 -7.76 2.71 10.33
CA ALA A 34 -7.34 1.70 11.30
C ALA A 34 -8.10 1.84 12.63
N GLN A 35 -8.32 3.08 13.10
CA GLN A 35 -9.16 3.35 14.26
C GLN A 35 -10.62 2.87 14.10
N ARG A 36 -11.10 2.72 12.85
CA ARG A 36 -12.43 2.19 12.52
C ARG A 36 -12.45 0.67 12.34
N GLY A 37 -11.36 -0.03 12.66
CA GLY A 37 -11.30 -1.49 12.57
C GLY A 37 -11.00 -2.00 11.16
N MET A 38 -10.23 -1.26 10.37
CA MET A 38 -9.73 -1.71 9.06
C MET A 38 -8.24 -2.04 9.15
N ARG A 39 -7.80 -3.06 8.41
CA ARG A 39 -6.36 -3.29 8.17
C ARG A 39 -6.00 -2.51 6.92
N VAL A 40 -5.20 -1.45 7.07
CA VAL A 40 -4.85 -0.57 5.94
C VAL A 40 -3.39 -0.75 5.57
N ILE A 41 -3.15 -0.94 4.29
CA ILE A 41 -1.82 -1.07 3.71
C ILE A 41 -1.59 0.11 2.77
N LEU A 42 -0.44 0.76 2.87
CA LEU A 42 -0.02 1.86 1.99
C LEU A 42 1.24 1.43 1.24
N PRO A 43 1.11 0.78 0.08
CA PRO A 43 2.27 0.47 -0.75
C PRO A 43 2.82 1.76 -1.36
N ASP A 44 4.15 1.89 -1.41
CA ASP A 44 4.76 2.83 -2.36
C ASP A 44 4.66 2.24 -3.76
N ALA A 45 4.30 3.08 -4.73
CA ALA A 45 4.26 2.70 -6.14
C ALA A 45 5.69 2.57 -6.71
N PRO A 46 5.90 1.82 -7.82
CA PRO A 46 7.17 1.80 -8.52
C PRO A 46 7.73 3.22 -8.77
N MET A 47 9.04 3.41 -8.55
CA MET A 47 9.75 4.70 -8.72
C MET A 47 9.31 5.83 -7.76
N HIS A 48 8.52 5.54 -6.72
CA HIS A 48 8.02 6.51 -5.75
C HIS A 48 8.35 6.11 -4.31
N GLY A 49 8.33 7.08 -3.38
CA GLY A 49 8.56 6.85 -1.94
C GLY A 49 9.84 6.06 -1.68
N GLU A 50 9.77 4.99 -0.89
CA GLU A 50 10.90 4.10 -0.60
C GLU A 50 11.35 3.25 -1.80
N ARG A 51 10.53 3.18 -2.86
CA ARG A 51 10.86 2.49 -4.12
C ARG A 51 11.38 3.46 -5.19
N SER A 52 11.63 4.72 -4.83
CA SER A 52 12.34 5.65 -5.70
C SER A 52 13.82 5.28 -5.75
N GLY A 53 14.38 5.32 -6.95
CA GLY A 53 15.80 5.24 -7.23
C GLY A 53 16.32 6.62 -7.64
N ASN A 54 16.95 6.68 -8.81
CA ASN A 54 17.49 7.92 -9.39
C ASN A 54 16.60 8.47 -10.51
N GLU A 55 15.36 8.00 -10.62
CA GLU A 55 14.44 8.45 -11.66
C GLU A 55 14.08 9.93 -11.44
N SER A 56 14.21 10.71 -12.50
CA SER A 56 13.75 12.09 -12.53
C SER A 56 12.22 12.16 -12.58
N GLU A 57 11.67 13.32 -12.21
CA GLU A 57 10.24 13.62 -12.38
C GLU A 57 9.74 13.40 -13.82
N THR A 58 10.60 13.69 -14.80
CA THR A 58 10.29 13.47 -16.22
C THR A 58 10.19 11.98 -16.56
N GLU A 59 11.11 11.16 -16.04
CA GLU A 59 11.06 9.70 -16.22
C GLU A 59 9.83 9.10 -15.54
N GLN A 60 9.50 9.52 -14.31
CA GLN A 60 8.28 9.10 -13.62
C GLN A 60 7.02 9.43 -14.43
N ALA A 61 6.99 10.58 -15.10
CA ALA A 61 5.86 10.97 -15.96
C ALA A 61 5.79 10.13 -17.24
N ILE A 62 6.92 9.83 -17.88
CA ILE A 62 6.99 8.97 -19.06
C ILE A 62 6.46 7.56 -18.72
N TYR A 63 6.84 7.02 -17.57
CA TYR A 63 6.44 5.69 -17.09
C TYR A 63 5.21 5.68 -16.19
N PHE A 64 4.37 6.72 -16.26
CA PHE A 64 3.19 6.84 -15.41
C PHE A 64 2.26 5.61 -15.52
N TRP A 65 1.94 5.20 -16.74
CA TRP A 65 1.03 4.06 -16.96
C TRP A 65 1.66 2.71 -16.60
N ASP A 66 2.98 2.59 -16.71
CA ASP A 66 3.70 1.39 -16.26
C ASP A 66 3.67 1.28 -14.74
N THR A 67 3.80 2.41 -14.03
CA THR A 67 3.60 2.48 -12.58
C THR A 67 2.20 2.02 -12.17
N VAL A 68 1.16 2.54 -12.85
CA VAL A 68 -0.24 2.14 -12.56
C VAL A 68 -0.48 0.67 -12.84
N ARG A 69 0.03 0.16 -13.97
CA ARG A 69 -0.05 -1.27 -14.30
C ARG A 69 0.66 -2.13 -13.26
N GLY A 70 1.87 -1.74 -12.85
CA GLY A 70 2.63 -2.42 -11.81
C GLY A 70 1.86 -2.52 -10.49
N ASN A 71 1.16 -1.46 -10.08
CA ASN A 71 0.30 -1.50 -8.89
C ASN A 71 -0.84 -2.52 -9.05
N ILE A 72 -1.50 -2.57 -10.21
CA ILE A 72 -2.60 -3.50 -10.49
C ILE A 72 -2.11 -4.95 -10.47
N ASP A 73 -0.97 -5.21 -11.10
CA ASP A 73 -0.38 -6.56 -11.18
C ASP A 73 0.14 -7.04 -9.81
N GLU A 74 0.65 -6.13 -8.97
CA GLU A 74 1.19 -6.43 -7.64
C GLU A 74 0.11 -6.59 -6.57
N LEU A 75 -1.03 -5.90 -6.70
CA LEU A 75 -2.14 -5.94 -5.74
C LEU A 75 -2.61 -7.36 -5.34
N PRO A 76 -2.87 -8.30 -6.28
CA PRO A 76 -3.27 -9.66 -5.89
C PRO A 76 -2.16 -10.38 -5.11
N LEU A 77 -0.89 -10.17 -5.44
CA LEU A 77 0.25 -10.79 -4.77
C LEU A 77 0.37 -10.29 -3.31
N LEU A 78 0.21 -8.98 -3.10
CA LEU A 78 0.21 -8.39 -1.76
C LEU A 78 -0.97 -8.91 -0.93
N ARG A 79 -2.16 -9.00 -1.53
CA ARG A 79 -3.35 -9.55 -0.85
C ARG A 79 -3.09 -10.99 -0.41
N ASP A 80 -2.62 -11.84 -1.33
CA ASP A 80 -2.40 -13.26 -1.05
C ASP A 80 -1.29 -13.46 0.01
N ALA A 81 -0.24 -12.63 -0.01
CA ALA A 81 0.81 -12.63 1.01
C ALA A 81 0.25 -12.26 2.41
N LEU A 82 -0.57 -11.22 2.50
CA LEU A 82 -1.17 -10.78 3.76
C LEU A 82 -2.23 -11.75 4.29
N ASP A 83 -2.94 -12.46 3.40
CA ASP A 83 -3.87 -13.54 3.75
C ASP A 83 -3.12 -14.76 4.31
N ALA A 84 -1.90 -15.04 3.82
CA ALA A 84 -1.06 -16.13 4.32
C ALA A 84 -0.44 -15.84 5.70
N GLU A 85 -0.26 -14.57 6.06
CA GLU A 85 0.32 -14.15 7.35
C GLU A 85 -0.65 -14.23 8.55
N GLY A 86 -1.97 -14.36 8.31
CA GLY A 86 -3.01 -14.53 9.35
C GLY A 86 -3.58 -13.23 9.91
#